data_AF-Q68RF8-F1
#
_entry.id   AF-Q68RF8-F1
#
_cell.length_a   1.000
_cell.length_b   1.000
_cell.length_c   1.000
_cell.angle_alpha   90.00
_cell.angle_beta   90.00
_cell.angle_gamma   90.00
#
_symmetry.space_group_name_H-M   'P 1'
#
loop_
_entity.id
_entity.type
_entity.pdbx_description
1 polymer ?
#
loop_
_entity_poly.entity_id
_entity_poly.type
_entity_poly.pdbx_seq_one_letter_code
_entity_poly.pdbx_strand_id
1 'polypeptide(L)' 'PIIYYSVCYSIVSLMYFIGFLLGNSTACNKADEKLELGDTVVLGSQNKACTILFMFLYFFTMAGTVWWV' A
#
# COMPACT_ATOMS: atom_id res chain seq x y z
N PRO A 1 -10.50 -10.45 -20.98
CA PRO A 1 -10.98 -10.44 -19.58
C PRO A 1 -10.07 -11.21 -18.60
N ILE A 2 -9.93 -12.53 -18.74
CA ILE A 2 -9.25 -13.38 -17.74
C ILE A 2 -7.76 -13.07 -17.60
N ILE A 3 -7.04 -12.86 -18.71
CA ILE A 3 -5.59 -12.54 -18.66
C ILE A 3 -5.36 -11.20 -17.95
N TYR A 4 -6.15 -10.17 -18.26
CA TYR A 4 -6.05 -8.86 -17.61
C TYR A 4 -6.38 -8.94 -16.12
N TYR A 5 -7.44 -9.67 -15.76
CA TYR A 5 -7.77 -9.96 -14.37
C TYR A 5 -6.60 -10.62 -13.64
N SER A 6 -6.04 -11.71 -14.18
CA SER A 6 -4.89 -12.40 -13.60
C SER A 6 -3.68 -11.48 -13.41
N VAL A 7 -3.41 -10.60 -14.38
CA VAL A 7 -2.30 -9.64 -14.29
C VAL A 7 -2.55 -8.62 -13.17
N CYS A 8 -3.75 -8.02 -13.09
CA CYS A 8 -4.09 -7.07 -12.03
C CYS A 8 -3.89 -7.68 -10.63
N TYR A 9 -4.39 -8.90 -10.40
CA TYR A 9 -4.26 -9.58 -9.11
C TYR A 9 -2.82 -10.02 -8.80
N SER A 10 -2.03 -10.38 -9.83
CA SER A 10 -0.60 -10.67 -9.64
C SER A 10 0.18 -9.43 -9.16
N ILE A 11 -0.13 -8.24 -9.70
CA ILE A 11 0.48 -6.98 -9.28
C ILE A 11 0.03 -6.60 -7.87
N VAL A 12 -1.25 -6.77 -7.53
CA VAL A 12 -1.74 -6.55 -6.16
C VAL A 12 -0.99 -7.44 -5.15
N SER A 13 -0.80 -8.72 -5.47
CA SER A 13 -0.02 -9.65 -4.64
C SER A 13 1.44 -9.18 -4.46
N LEU A 14 2.10 -8.73 -5.54
CA LEU A 14 3.45 -8.16 -5.47
C LEU A 14 3.51 -6.92 -4.58
N MET A 15 2.52 -6.03 -4.64
CA MET A 15 2.49 -4.83 -3.80
C MET A 15 2.35 -5.17 -2.32
N TYR A 16 1.57 -6.20 -1.95
CA TYR A 16 1.53 -6.69 -0.58
C TYR A 16 2.86 -7.30 -0.13
N PHE A 17 3.55 -8.02 -1.01
CA PHE A 17 4.89 -8.55 -0.71
C PHE A 17 5.91 -7.42 -0.49
N ILE A 18 5.87 -6.37 -1.33
CA ILE A 18 6.70 -5.17 -1.16
C ILE A 18 6.37 -4.48 0.17
N GLY A 19 5.09 -4.33 0.50
CA GLY A 19 4.65 -3.77 1.77
C GLY A 19 5.17 -4.55 2.99
N PHE A 20 5.24 -5.88 2.89
CA PHE A 20 5.85 -6.73 3.92
C PHE A 20 7.35 -6.45 4.09
N LEU A 21 8.10 -6.31 2.99
CA LEU A 21 9.53 -6.00 3.03
C LEU A 21 9.84 -4.60 3.58
N LEU A 22 8.99 -3.61 3.28
CA LEU A 22 9.15 -2.23 3.73
C LEU A 22 8.86 -2.03 5.23
N GLY A 23 8.19 -3.00 5.85
CA GLY A 23 7.96 -3.05 7.30
C GLY A 23 7.14 -1.89 7.86
N ASN A 24 7.09 -1.82 9.20
CA ASN A 24 6.25 -0.85 9.90
C ASN A 24 6.74 0.61 9.74
N SER A 25 8.00 0.82 9.34
CA SER A 25 8.59 2.15 9.15
C SER A 25 7.97 2.96 8.00
N THR A 26 7.25 2.30 7.09
CA THR A 26 6.56 2.97 5.98
C THR A 26 5.15 3.42 6.39
N ALA A 27 4.49 2.67 7.27
CA ALA A 27 3.13 2.93 7.74
C ALA A 27 3.06 3.73 9.05
N CYS A 28 4.09 3.64 9.89
CA CYS A 28 4.20 4.36 11.16
C CYS A 28 5.28 5.43 11.10
N ASN A 29 4.98 6.61 11.65
CA ASN A 29 5.98 7.62 11.94
C ASN A 29 6.80 7.15 13.14
N LYS A 30 8.11 7.43 13.14
CA LYS A 30 8.93 7.20 14.33
C LYS A 30 8.37 8.05 15.47
N ALA A 31 8.10 7.41 16.61
CA ALA A 31 7.66 8.09 17.81
C ALA A 31 8.61 9.26 18.14
N ASP A 32 8.07 10.45 18.29
CA ASP A 32 8.82 11.60 18.77
C ASP A 32 9.11 11.34 20.25
N GLU A 33 10.38 11.07 20.58
CA GLU A 33 10.88 10.69 21.92
C GLU A 33 10.47 11.70 23.01
N LYS A 34 10.02 12.89 22.61
CA LYS A 34 9.63 14.00 23.48
C LYS A 34 8.16 13.99 23.94
N LEU A 35 7.30 13.15 23.35
CA LEU A 35 5.85 13.26 23.54
C LEU A 35 5.16 12.01 24.10
N GLU A 36 5.87 10.91 24.38
CA GLU A 36 5.29 9.65 24.90
C GLU A 36 4.05 9.16 24.11
N LEU A 37 3.88 9.59 22.85
CA LEU A 37 2.88 9.05 21.94
C LEU A 37 3.50 7.86 21.22
N GLY A 38 2.94 6.67 21.44
CA GLY A 38 3.31 5.46 20.70
C GLY A 38 3.19 5.62 19.19
N ASP A 39 3.75 4.67 18.43
CA ASP A 39 3.83 4.71 16.97
C ASP A 39 2.49 5.13 16.32
N THR A 40 2.46 6.34 15.75
CA THR A 40 1.27 6.86 15.06
C THR A 40 1.30 6.48 13.60
N VAL A 41 0.14 6.09 13.07
CA VAL A 41 -0.04 5.81 11.65
C VAL A 41 0.21 7.09 10.87
N VAL A 42 1.04 7.03 9.83
CA VAL A 42 1.36 8.20 9.02
C VAL A 42 0.09 8.69 8.33
N LEU A 43 -0.21 9.98 8.47
CA LEU A 43 -1.16 10.62 7.57
C LEU A 43 -0.57 10.50 6.17
N GLY A 44 -1.27 9.82 5.25
CA GLY A 44 -0.71 9.25 4.02
C GLY A 44 0.21 10.16 3.18
N SER A 45 0.05 11.48 3.29
CA SER A 45 0.89 12.51 2.64
C SER A 45 2.34 12.60 3.17
N GLN A 46 2.60 12.24 4.43
CA GLN A 46 3.93 12.41 5.03
C GLN A 46 4.96 11.41 4.49
N ASN A 47 4.51 10.21 4.07
CA ASN A 47 5.36 9.17 3.50
C ASN A 47 5.02 8.92 2.03
N LYS A 48 5.89 9.39 1.14
CA LYS A 48 5.79 9.18 -0.31
C LYS A 48 5.70 7.69 -0.69
N ALA A 49 6.43 6.82 0.02
CA ALA A 49 6.41 5.38 -0.22
C ALA A 49 5.03 4.75 0.09
N CYS A 50 4.39 5.16 1.20
CA CYS A 50 3.05 4.71 1.56
C CYS A 50 2.00 5.17 0.54
N THR A 51 2.08 6.42 0.07
CA THR A 51 1.18 6.95 -0.98
C THR A 51 1.31 6.18 -2.29
N ILE A 52 2.53 5.90 -2.75
CA ILE A 52 2.75 5.18 -4.01
C ILE A 52 2.20 3.75 -3.93
N LEU A 53 2.47 3.04 -2.83
CA LEU A 53 1.91 1.70 -2.61
C LEU A 53 0.38 1.72 -2.61
N PHE A 54 -0.22 2.70 -1.94
CA PHE A 54 -1.67 2.87 -1.92
C PHE A 54 -2.23 3.15 -3.32
N MET A 55 -1.61 4.06 -4.09
CA MET A 55 -2.07 4.38 -5.46
C MET A 55 -2.05 3.14 -6.36
N PHE A 56 -0.98 2.34 -6.31
CA PHE A 56 -0.88 1.12 -7.11
C PHE A 56 -1.91 0.06 -6.68
N LEU A 57 -2.03 -0.21 -5.38
CA LEU A 57 -3.02 -1.16 -4.86
C LEU A 57 -4.44 -0.75 -5.25
N TYR A 58 -4.77 0.53 -5.08
CA TYR A 58 -6.08 1.07 -5.43
C TYR A 58 -6.38 0.93 -6.92
N PHE A 59 -5.45 1.34 -7.79
CA PHE A 59 -5.63 1.28 -9.23
C PHE A 59 -5.85 -0.16 -9.73
N PHE A 60 -4.98 -1.10 -9.35
CA PHE A 60 -5.08 -2.47 -9.86
C PHE A 60 -6.25 -3.25 -9.27
N THR A 61 -6.65 -2.95 -8.03
CA THR A 61 -7.85 -3.56 -7.44
C THR A 61 -9.12 -3.08 -8.16
N MET A 62 -9.26 -1.77 -8.39
CA MET A 62 -10.41 -1.23 -9.11
C MET A 62 -10.41 -1.66 -10.59
N ALA A 63 -9.26 -1.72 -11.24
CA ALA A 63 -9.16 -2.27 -12.59
C ALA A 63 -9.57 -3.74 -12.63
N GLY A 64 -9.14 -4.55 -11.65
CA GLY A 64 -9.50 -5.97 -11.54
C GLY A 64 -11.00 -6.19 -11.38
N THR A 65 -11.69 -5.39 -10.57
CA THR A 65 -13.15 -5.49 -10.41
C THR A 65 -13.89 -5.06 -11.69
N VAL A 66 -13.38 -4.09 -12.43
CA VAL A 66 -13.94 -3.67 -13.72
C VAL A 66 -13.73 -4.72 -14.81
N TRP A 67 -12.58 -5.39 -14.86
CA TRP A 67 -12.31 -6.46 -15.84
C TRP A 67 -13.07 -7.77 -15.58
N TRP A 68 -13.59 -7.92 -14.36
CA TRP A 68 -14.43 -9.06 -13.97
C TRP A 68 -15.88 -8.90 -14.41
N VAL A 69 -16.39 -7.66 -14.44
CA VAL A 69 -17.72 -7.30 -14.98
C VAL A 69 -17.72 -7.45 -16.50
#